data_AF-A0A9D1HV84-F1
#
_entry.id   AF-A0A9D1HV84-F1
#
_cell.length_a   1.000
_cell.length_b   1.000
_cell.length_c   1.000
_cell.angle_alpha   90.00
_cell.angle_beta   90.00
_cell.angle_gamma   90.00
#
_symmetry.space_group_name_H-M   'P 1'
#
loop_
_entity.id
_entity.type
_entity.pdbx_description
1 polymer ?
#
loop_
_entity_poly.entity_id
_entity_poly.type
_entity_poly.pdbx_seq_one_letter_code
_entity_poly.pdbx_strand_id
1 'polypeptide(L)'
;MRQGLKNYLRVQRSDVLIEFISDEKNQMNDIVGEISSIIVERNNKEDMIALASVVKGSNLEKIKRIAIDRKDIDFIVRLATVPNMDWNDLEDAMIAILLEKQEKREGIPSDELYMATIFYKNILDADISKIENIMLQSENYSAMACFVSNVPGAHIEKFEQVVLATGRVRVLRQWKELVEFVSPRFDRKLEELEHDFNKNINFLKNWVEHNEETDERWQTVERISSEILSSKKAEQPAKPSRQKLFPFWKRK
;
A
#
# COMPACT_ATOMS: atom_id res chain seq x y z
N MET A 1 -6.45 -16.52 -40.58
CA MET A 1 -7.85 -16.80 -40.19
C MET A 1 -8.89 -16.29 -41.21
N ARG A 2 -9.93 -17.10 -41.54
CA ARG A 2 -11.06 -16.72 -42.42
C ARG A 2 -12.01 -15.71 -41.74
N GLN A 3 -12.58 -14.76 -42.48
CA GLN A 3 -13.44 -13.70 -41.93
C GLN A 3 -14.67 -14.22 -41.16
N GLY A 4 -15.30 -15.31 -41.63
CA GLY A 4 -16.45 -15.91 -40.96
C GLY A 4 -16.13 -16.37 -39.53
N LEU A 5 -14.94 -16.93 -39.31
CA LEU A 5 -14.50 -17.35 -37.97
C LEU A 5 -14.27 -16.14 -37.06
N LYS A 6 -13.64 -15.07 -37.56
CA LYS A 6 -13.47 -13.82 -36.79
C LYS A 6 -14.81 -13.25 -36.32
N ASN A 7 -15.80 -13.21 -37.21
CA ASN A 7 -17.14 -12.73 -36.88
C ASN A 7 -17.82 -13.62 -35.84
N TYR A 8 -17.65 -14.95 -35.94
CA TYR A 8 -18.16 -15.89 -34.95
C TYR A 8 -17.52 -15.69 -33.57
N LEU A 9 -16.20 -15.54 -33.50
CA LEU A 9 -15.50 -15.32 -32.23
C LEU A 9 -15.93 -14.01 -31.55
N ARG A 10 -16.13 -12.94 -32.33
CA ARG A 10 -16.51 -11.61 -31.79
C ARG A 10 -17.82 -11.59 -31.03
N VAL A 11 -18.78 -12.43 -31.40
CA VAL A 11 -20.09 -12.50 -30.73
C VAL A 11 -20.10 -13.42 -29.51
N GLN A 12 -19.05 -14.21 -29.29
CA GLN A 12 -18.96 -15.09 -28.12
C GLN A 12 -18.63 -14.33 -26.84
N ARG A 13 -19.08 -14.84 -25.69
CA ARG A 13 -18.73 -14.27 -24.38
C ARG A 13 -17.25 -14.51 -24.04
N SER A 14 -16.69 -13.68 -23.17
CA SER A 14 -15.26 -13.72 -22.83
C SER A 14 -14.87 -15.03 -22.14
N ASP A 15 -15.70 -15.52 -21.23
CA ASP A 15 -15.51 -16.80 -20.52
C ASP A 15 -15.40 -17.97 -21.50
N VAL A 16 -16.30 -18.04 -22.48
CA VAL A 16 -16.30 -19.09 -23.52
C VAL A 16 -15.03 -19.04 -24.37
N LEU A 17 -14.59 -17.83 -24.75
CA LEU A 17 -13.38 -17.65 -25.55
C LEU A 17 -12.12 -18.05 -24.78
N ILE A 18 -12.04 -17.68 -23.50
CA ILE A 18 -10.91 -18.00 -22.61
C ILE A 18 -10.88 -19.51 -22.37
N GLU A 19 -12.01 -20.12 -21.98
CA GLU A 19 -12.12 -21.57 -21.80
C GLU A 19 -11.68 -22.35 -23.05
N PHE A 20 -12.06 -21.86 -24.24
CA PHE A 20 -11.65 -22.49 -25.50
C PHE A 20 -10.13 -22.53 -25.68
N ILE A 21 -9.42 -21.44 -25.36
CA ILE A 21 -7.94 -21.36 -25.50
C ILE A 21 -7.17 -21.87 -24.27
N SER A 22 -7.87 -22.21 -23.19
CA SER A 22 -7.28 -22.91 -22.04
C SER A 22 -6.84 -24.33 -22.41
N ASP A 23 -7.48 -24.96 -23.40
CA ASP A 23 -7.00 -26.23 -23.95
C ASP A 23 -5.79 -25.98 -24.85
N GLU A 24 -4.63 -26.57 -24.52
CA GLU A 24 -3.39 -26.47 -25.27
C GLU A 24 -3.57 -26.82 -26.76
N LYS A 25 -4.50 -27.73 -27.09
CA LYS A 25 -4.79 -28.12 -28.48
C LYS A 25 -5.36 -26.96 -29.32
N ASN A 26 -5.96 -25.98 -28.67
CA ASN A 26 -6.59 -24.82 -29.30
C ASN A 26 -5.67 -23.58 -29.30
N GLN A 27 -4.45 -23.68 -28.78
CA GLN A 27 -3.48 -22.58 -28.71
C GLN A 27 -2.76 -22.35 -30.05
N MET A 28 -3.51 -22.24 -31.15
CA MET A 28 -2.97 -21.82 -32.44
C MET A 28 -2.71 -20.31 -32.40
N ASN A 29 -1.51 -19.87 -32.81
CA ASN A 29 -1.07 -18.47 -32.68
C ASN A 29 -2.05 -17.45 -33.27
N ASP A 30 -2.68 -17.74 -34.42
CA ASP A 30 -3.63 -16.81 -35.05
C ASP A 30 -4.98 -16.76 -34.32
N ILE A 31 -5.43 -17.87 -33.75
CA ILE A 31 -6.63 -17.97 -32.91
C ILE A 31 -6.42 -17.22 -31.60
N VAL A 32 -5.34 -17.52 -30.87
CA VAL A 32 -5.02 -16.87 -29.61
C VAL A 32 -4.84 -15.36 -29.82
N GLY A 33 -4.19 -14.95 -30.91
CA GLY A 33 -4.02 -13.53 -31.25
C GLY A 33 -5.34 -12.80 -31.53
N GLU A 34 -6.28 -13.41 -32.27
CA GLU A 34 -7.60 -12.80 -32.50
C GLU A 34 -8.42 -12.74 -31.21
N ILE A 35 -8.47 -13.83 -30.43
CA ILE A 35 -9.19 -13.86 -29.14
C ILE A 35 -8.61 -12.83 -28.17
N SER A 36 -7.28 -12.76 -28.05
CA SER A 36 -6.61 -11.76 -27.21
C SER A 36 -6.96 -10.34 -27.62
N SER A 37 -7.05 -10.07 -28.92
CA SER A 37 -7.46 -8.76 -29.44
C SER A 37 -8.91 -8.44 -29.09
N ILE A 38 -9.83 -9.40 -29.26
CA ILE A 38 -11.24 -9.25 -28.88
C ILE A 38 -11.39 -8.96 -27.39
N ILE A 39 -10.71 -9.71 -26.52
CA ILE A 39 -10.77 -9.51 -25.06
C ILE A 39 -10.22 -8.15 -24.67
N VAL A 40 -9.08 -7.74 -25.25
CA VAL A 40 -8.51 -6.41 -25.00
C VAL A 40 -9.46 -5.29 -25.48
N GLU A 41 -10.08 -5.44 -26.64
CA GLU A 41 -11.06 -4.47 -27.18
C GLU A 41 -12.27 -4.29 -26.27
N ARG A 42 -12.67 -5.32 -25.51
CA ARG A 42 -13.75 -5.24 -24.51
C ARG A 42 -13.39 -4.41 -23.29
N ASN A 43 -12.10 -4.09 -23.11
CA ASN A 43 -11.60 -3.19 -22.09
C ASN A 43 -11.91 -3.63 -20.63
N ASN A 44 -12.32 -4.88 -20.41
CA ASN A 44 -12.65 -5.43 -19.09
C ASN A 44 -11.40 -5.98 -18.39
N LYS A 45 -11.14 -5.53 -17.16
CA LYS A 45 -9.97 -5.94 -16.37
C LYS A 45 -9.99 -7.44 -16.01
N GLU A 46 -11.13 -7.94 -15.54
CA GLU A 46 -11.28 -9.34 -15.12
C GLU A 46 -11.02 -10.30 -16.29
N ASP A 47 -11.58 -9.98 -17.46
CA ASP A 47 -11.37 -10.77 -18.66
C ASP A 47 -9.89 -10.77 -19.10
N MET A 48 -9.19 -9.64 -18.98
CA MET A 48 -7.76 -9.57 -19.29
C MET A 48 -6.89 -10.34 -18.30
N ILE A 49 -7.23 -10.34 -17.01
CA ILE A 49 -6.53 -11.15 -16.00
C ILE A 49 -6.77 -12.65 -16.26
N ALA A 50 -8.01 -13.03 -16.54
CA ALA A 50 -8.37 -14.41 -16.88
C ALA A 50 -7.71 -14.86 -18.20
N LEU A 51 -7.55 -13.96 -19.17
CA LEU A 51 -6.78 -14.24 -20.37
C LEU A 51 -5.29 -14.42 -20.06
N ALA A 52 -4.72 -13.56 -19.21
CA ALA A 52 -3.29 -13.60 -18.85
C ALA A 52 -2.89 -14.94 -18.21
N SER A 53 -3.79 -15.62 -17.51
CA SER A 53 -3.50 -16.93 -16.90
C SER A 53 -3.39 -18.08 -17.90
N VAL A 54 -3.83 -17.89 -19.15
CA VAL A 54 -3.83 -18.94 -20.19
C VAL A 54 -2.93 -18.62 -21.38
N VAL A 55 -2.60 -17.35 -21.63
CA VAL A 55 -1.74 -16.93 -22.75
C VAL A 55 -0.28 -16.72 -22.34
N LYS A 56 0.62 -16.74 -23.32
CA LYS A 56 2.07 -16.54 -23.14
C LYS A 56 2.63 -15.52 -24.14
N GLY A 57 3.86 -15.06 -23.91
CA GLY A 57 4.62 -14.25 -24.85
C GLY A 57 4.00 -12.87 -25.13
N SER A 58 3.91 -12.48 -26.40
CA SER A 58 3.50 -11.13 -26.81
C SER A 58 2.10 -10.71 -26.38
N ASN A 59 1.19 -11.67 -26.16
CA ASN A 59 -0.16 -11.37 -25.66
C ASN A 59 -0.12 -10.93 -24.19
N LEU A 60 0.74 -11.55 -23.39
CA LEU A 60 0.95 -11.18 -21.99
C LEU A 60 1.56 -9.78 -21.89
N GLU A 61 2.57 -9.49 -22.73
CA GLU A 61 3.20 -8.16 -22.80
C GLU A 61 2.22 -7.05 -23.19
N LYS A 62 1.25 -7.33 -24.07
CA LYS A 62 0.20 -6.38 -24.42
C LYS A 62 -0.69 -6.06 -23.21
N ILE A 63 -1.09 -7.09 -22.44
CA ILE A 63 -1.91 -6.92 -21.23
C ILE A 63 -1.13 -6.16 -20.15
N LYS A 64 0.15 -6.49 -19.96
CA LYS A 64 1.07 -5.82 -19.03
C LYS A 64 1.11 -4.30 -19.27
N ARG A 65 1.33 -3.90 -20.53
CA ARG A 65 1.34 -2.48 -20.93
C ARG A 65 0.02 -1.78 -20.63
N ILE A 66 -1.11 -2.44 -20.91
CA ILE A 66 -2.44 -1.86 -20.63
C ILE A 66 -2.61 -1.60 -19.13
N ALA A 67 -2.21 -2.52 -18.26
CA ALA A 67 -2.31 -2.33 -16.80
C ALA A 67 -1.45 -1.16 -16.32
N ILE A 68 -0.20 -1.07 -16.82
CA ILE A 68 0.72 0.02 -16.51
C ILE A 68 0.19 1.38 -17.00
N ASP A 69 -0.27 1.45 -18.26
CA ASP A 69 -0.79 2.68 -18.88
C ASP A 69 -2.03 3.20 -18.14
N ARG A 70 -2.86 2.29 -17.61
CA ARG A 70 -4.03 2.64 -16.80
C ARG A 70 -3.67 3.17 -15.41
N LYS A 71 -2.45 2.93 -14.94
CA LYS A 71 -2.00 3.21 -13.57
C LYS A 71 -2.94 2.60 -12.51
N ASP A 72 -3.50 1.42 -12.78
CA ASP A 72 -4.40 0.70 -11.86
C ASP A 72 -3.59 -0.29 -11.03
N ILE A 73 -3.31 0.05 -9.77
CA ILE A 73 -2.51 -0.78 -8.86
C ILE A 73 -3.15 -2.16 -8.63
N ASP A 74 -4.47 -2.25 -8.48
CA ASP A 74 -5.15 -3.55 -8.33
C ASP A 74 -4.92 -4.42 -9.58
N PHE A 75 -5.02 -3.84 -10.77
CA PHE A 75 -4.76 -4.58 -12.00
C PHE A 75 -3.30 -5.05 -12.09
N ILE A 76 -2.36 -4.15 -11.78
CA ILE A 76 -0.92 -4.44 -11.80
C ILE A 76 -0.59 -5.59 -10.84
N VAL A 77 -1.07 -5.52 -9.59
CA VAL A 77 -0.80 -6.52 -8.56
C VAL A 77 -1.40 -7.87 -8.94
N ARG A 78 -2.66 -7.89 -9.39
CA ARG A 78 -3.32 -9.15 -9.77
C ARG A 78 -2.67 -9.80 -10.99
N LEU A 79 -2.20 -9.01 -11.96
CA LEU A 79 -1.40 -9.54 -13.07
C LEU A 79 -0.05 -10.10 -12.59
N ALA A 80 0.63 -9.41 -11.68
CA ALA A 80 1.92 -9.88 -11.16
C ALA A 80 1.81 -11.23 -10.44
N THR A 81 0.64 -11.56 -9.89
CA THR A 81 0.37 -12.87 -9.27
C THR A 81 0.00 -13.99 -10.25
N VAL A 82 -0.11 -13.69 -11.56
CA VAL A 82 -0.38 -14.71 -12.58
C VAL A 82 0.84 -15.63 -12.73
N PRO A 83 0.66 -16.97 -12.78
CA PRO A 83 1.79 -17.90 -12.95
C PRO A 83 2.64 -17.60 -14.18
N ASN A 84 3.97 -17.62 -14.02
CA ASN A 84 4.96 -17.32 -15.06
C ASN A 84 4.93 -15.87 -15.59
N MET A 85 4.28 -14.94 -14.90
CA MET A 85 4.38 -13.50 -15.19
C MET A 85 5.78 -12.99 -14.81
N ASP A 86 6.43 -12.30 -15.74
CA ASP A 86 7.56 -11.43 -15.41
C ASP A 86 7.04 -10.14 -14.79
N TRP A 87 7.16 -10.04 -13.46
CA TRP A 87 6.56 -8.99 -12.65
C TRP A 87 7.46 -7.77 -12.45
N ASN A 88 8.71 -7.78 -12.92
CA ASN A 88 9.66 -6.69 -12.64
C ASN A 88 9.14 -5.32 -13.11
N ASP A 89 8.67 -5.23 -14.37
CA ASP A 89 8.09 -3.99 -14.90
C ASP A 89 6.79 -3.58 -14.18
N LEU A 90 6.05 -4.55 -13.64
CA LEU A 90 4.82 -4.32 -12.87
C LEU A 90 5.13 -3.75 -11.48
N GLU A 91 6.17 -4.26 -10.82
CA GLU A 91 6.69 -3.71 -9.56
C GLU A 91 7.13 -2.25 -9.75
N ASP A 92 7.98 -2.00 -10.74
CA ASP A 92 8.51 -0.66 -11.01
C ASP A 92 7.38 0.34 -11.34
N ALA A 93 6.37 -0.10 -12.10
CA ALA A 93 5.18 0.71 -12.37
C ALA A 93 4.37 1.00 -11.10
N MET A 94 4.10 -0.02 -10.26
CA MET A 94 3.39 0.16 -8.98
C MET A 94 4.14 1.16 -8.08
N ILE A 95 5.46 1.00 -7.93
CA ILE A 95 6.31 1.88 -7.13
C ILE A 95 6.27 3.30 -7.67
N ALA A 96 6.39 3.49 -8.98
CA ALA A 96 6.31 4.82 -9.60
C ALA A 96 4.96 5.51 -9.33
N ILE A 97 3.84 4.78 -9.39
CA ILE A 97 2.50 5.33 -9.11
C ILE A 97 2.40 5.73 -7.64
N LEU A 98 2.84 4.87 -6.72
CA LEU A 98 2.80 5.15 -5.28
C LEU A 98 3.64 6.37 -4.91
N LEU A 99 4.85 6.49 -5.46
CA LEU A 99 5.72 7.66 -5.27
C LEU A 99 5.08 8.94 -5.84
N GLU A 100 4.48 8.88 -7.03
CA GLU A 100 3.76 10.03 -7.61
C GLU A 100 2.63 10.51 -6.69
N LYS A 101 1.87 9.58 -6.10
CA LYS A 101 0.79 9.90 -5.16
C LYS A 101 1.28 10.43 -3.84
N GLN A 102 2.43 9.94 -3.37
CA GLN A 102 3.07 10.41 -2.16
C GLN A 102 3.57 11.85 -2.26
N GLU A 103 4.09 12.25 -3.42
CA GLU A 103 4.50 13.62 -3.70
C GLU A 103 3.29 14.57 -3.78
N LYS A 104 2.14 14.07 -4.21
CA LYS A 104 0.87 14.79 -4.20
C LYS A 104 0.35 14.86 -2.76
N ARG A 105 -0.21 16.00 -2.36
CA ARG A 105 -0.74 16.22 -0.98
C ARG A 105 -1.97 15.37 -0.64
N GLU A 106 -2.41 14.51 -1.56
CA GLU A 106 -3.59 13.65 -1.43
C GLU A 106 -3.28 12.41 -0.57
N GLY A 107 -2.00 12.04 -0.43
CA GLY A 107 -1.60 10.83 0.28
C GLY A 107 -1.92 9.56 -0.52
N ILE A 108 -1.47 8.41 -0.02
CA ILE A 108 -1.73 7.12 -0.65
C ILE A 108 -2.97 6.50 -0.01
N PRO A 109 -3.99 6.12 -0.81
CA PRO A 109 -5.13 5.35 -0.33
C PRO A 109 -4.73 4.05 0.39
N SER A 110 -5.42 3.72 1.49
CA SER A 110 -5.11 2.53 2.29
C SER A 110 -5.20 1.23 1.49
N ASP A 111 -6.17 1.11 0.60
CA ASP A 111 -6.37 -0.04 -0.28
C ASP A 111 -5.17 -0.27 -1.20
N GLU A 112 -4.55 0.80 -1.72
CA GLU A 112 -3.35 0.67 -2.56
C GLU A 112 -2.12 0.24 -1.76
N LEU A 113 -1.99 0.69 -0.52
CA LEU A 113 -0.94 0.18 0.38
C LEU A 113 -1.18 -1.30 0.70
N TYR A 114 -2.44 -1.72 0.93
CA TYR A 114 -2.76 -3.13 1.13
C TYR A 114 -2.51 -3.96 -0.14
N MET A 115 -2.76 -3.43 -1.34
CA MET A 115 -2.41 -4.09 -2.60
C MET A 115 -0.90 -4.27 -2.74
N ALA A 116 -0.10 -3.26 -2.37
CA ALA A 116 1.35 -3.41 -2.31
C ALA A 116 1.77 -4.50 -1.30
N THR A 117 1.15 -4.57 -0.12
CA THR A 117 1.39 -5.67 0.83
C THR A 117 1.08 -7.03 0.21
N ILE A 118 -0.02 -7.18 -0.54
CA ILE A 118 -0.36 -8.43 -1.24
C ILE A 118 0.72 -8.80 -2.27
N PHE A 119 1.23 -7.82 -3.01
CA PHE A 119 2.32 -8.02 -3.97
C PHE A 119 3.56 -8.63 -3.29
N TYR A 120 4.10 -7.94 -2.28
CA TYR A 120 5.34 -8.37 -1.61
C TYR A 120 5.16 -9.61 -0.73
N LYS A 121 3.93 -9.90 -0.28
CA LYS A 121 3.61 -11.17 0.38
C LYS A 121 3.71 -12.37 -0.57
N ASN A 122 3.27 -12.19 -1.81
CA ASN A 122 3.16 -13.29 -2.78
C ASN A 122 4.41 -13.44 -3.66
N ILE A 123 5.19 -12.38 -3.85
CA ILE A 123 6.39 -12.35 -4.69
C ILE A 123 7.61 -12.27 -3.76
N LEU A 124 8.09 -13.44 -3.33
CA LEU A 124 9.13 -13.56 -2.30
C LEU A 124 10.50 -13.01 -2.73
N ASP A 125 10.76 -12.95 -4.04
CA ASP A 125 12.01 -12.42 -4.61
C ASP A 125 11.97 -10.90 -4.88
N ALA A 126 10.84 -10.23 -4.58
CA ALA A 126 10.71 -8.79 -4.74
C ALA A 126 11.61 -8.03 -3.77
N ASP A 127 12.18 -6.91 -4.23
CA ASP A 127 13.05 -6.08 -3.40
C ASP A 127 12.22 -5.20 -2.46
N ILE A 128 11.98 -5.73 -1.26
CA ILE A 128 11.21 -5.07 -0.19
C ILE A 128 11.72 -3.65 0.10
N SER A 129 13.02 -3.36 -0.12
CA SER A 129 13.57 -2.04 0.13
C SER A 129 12.92 -0.93 -0.73
N LYS A 130 12.36 -1.28 -1.90
CA LYS A 130 11.62 -0.36 -2.77
C LYS A 130 10.33 0.16 -2.13
N ILE A 131 9.62 -0.66 -1.36
CA ILE A 131 8.32 -0.32 -0.76
C ILE A 131 8.42 0.15 0.70
N GLU A 132 9.45 -0.25 1.45
CA GLU A 132 9.58 0.10 2.88
C GLU A 132 9.50 1.60 3.11
N ASN A 133 10.23 2.40 2.34
CA ASN A 133 10.24 3.85 2.51
C ASN A 133 8.88 4.50 2.23
N ILE A 134 8.14 3.96 1.26
CA ILE A 134 6.79 4.42 0.92
C ILE A 134 5.85 4.14 2.09
N MET A 135 5.90 2.92 2.64
CA MET A 135 5.08 2.52 3.78
C MET A 135 5.37 3.37 5.03
N LEU A 136 6.65 3.57 5.36
CA LEU A 136 7.06 4.36 6.53
C LEU A 136 6.60 5.82 6.46
N GLN A 137 6.59 6.39 5.26
CA GLN A 137 6.20 7.78 5.04
C GLN A 137 4.70 7.96 4.76
N SER A 138 3.92 6.88 4.66
CA SER A 138 2.47 6.94 4.44
C SER A 138 1.68 7.45 5.66
N GLU A 139 2.28 7.40 6.85
CA GLU A 139 1.64 7.63 8.15
C GLU A 139 0.38 6.76 8.38
N ASN A 140 0.20 5.69 7.59
CA ASN A 140 -0.90 4.75 7.70
C ASN A 140 -0.50 3.54 8.56
N TYR A 141 -0.62 3.69 9.87
CA TYR A 141 -0.16 2.68 10.84
C TYR A 141 -0.85 1.32 10.69
N SER A 142 -2.11 1.29 10.22
CA SER A 142 -2.79 0.03 9.93
C SER A 142 -2.19 -0.69 8.73
N ALA A 143 -1.87 0.05 7.65
CA ALA A 143 -1.19 -0.51 6.48
C ALA A 143 0.22 -0.96 6.82
N MET A 144 0.96 -0.15 7.58
CA MET A 144 2.28 -0.49 8.10
C MET A 144 2.27 -1.78 8.93
N ALA A 145 1.33 -1.92 9.88
CA ALA A 145 1.20 -3.12 10.70
C ALA A 145 0.83 -4.35 9.85
N CYS A 146 -0.10 -4.19 8.90
CA CYS A 146 -0.45 -5.25 7.95
C CYS A 146 0.78 -5.70 7.13
N PHE A 147 1.59 -4.76 6.65
CA PHE A 147 2.80 -5.03 5.88
C PHE A 147 3.81 -5.85 6.69
N VAL A 148 4.23 -5.37 7.87
CA VAL A 148 5.25 -6.06 8.68
C VAL A 148 4.81 -7.44 9.17
N SER A 149 3.51 -7.64 9.42
CA SER A 149 2.97 -8.92 9.86
C SER A 149 2.81 -9.94 8.72
N ASN A 150 2.79 -9.50 7.46
CA ASN A 150 2.47 -10.38 6.33
C ASN A 150 3.59 -10.54 5.30
N VAL A 151 4.54 -9.60 5.22
CA VAL A 151 5.61 -9.61 4.21
C VAL A 151 6.88 -10.23 4.79
N PRO A 152 7.32 -11.40 4.28
CA PRO A 152 8.55 -12.03 4.75
C PRO A 152 9.76 -11.12 4.53
N GLY A 153 10.57 -10.88 5.56
CA GLY A 153 11.75 -10.01 5.46
C GLY A 153 11.49 -8.52 5.70
N ALA A 154 10.26 -8.11 6.01
CA ALA A 154 9.98 -6.74 6.45
C ALA A 154 10.64 -6.43 7.81
N HIS A 155 11.29 -5.26 7.91
CA HIS A 155 12.07 -4.90 9.11
C HIS A 155 11.19 -4.23 10.18
N ILE A 156 10.51 -5.02 11.02
CA ILE A 156 9.60 -4.51 12.06
C ILE A 156 10.23 -3.42 12.93
N GLU A 157 11.53 -3.51 13.23
CA GLU A 157 12.23 -2.54 14.07
C GLU A 157 12.27 -1.13 13.46
N LYS A 158 12.33 -1.01 12.12
CA LYS A 158 12.29 0.30 11.44
C LYS A 158 10.91 0.94 11.59
N PHE A 159 9.86 0.15 11.42
CA PHE A 159 8.48 0.60 11.54
C PHE A 159 8.13 0.95 12.98
N GLU A 160 8.58 0.13 13.93
CA GLU A 160 8.41 0.38 15.36
C GLU A 160 9.03 1.72 15.78
N GLN A 161 10.23 2.06 15.28
CA GLN A 161 10.86 3.35 15.56
C GLN A 161 10.01 4.53 15.07
N VAL A 162 9.42 4.42 13.87
CA VAL A 162 8.52 5.47 13.34
C VAL A 162 7.26 5.60 14.19
N VAL A 163 6.66 4.49 14.59
CA VAL A 163 5.47 4.47 15.46
C VAL A 163 5.80 5.07 16.84
N LEU A 164 6.94 4.72 17.42
CA LEU A 164 7.41 5.27 18.70
C LEU A 164 7.64 6.77 18.63
N ALA A 165 8.22 7.26 17.53
CA ALA A 165 8.48 8.68 17.31
C ALA A 165 7.20 9.53 17.28
N THR A 166 6.03 8.93 17.10
CA THR A 166 4.75 9.66 17.17
C THR A 166 4.46 10.17 18.59
N GLY A 167 4.89 9.44 19.62
CA GLY A 167 4.55 9.71 21.03
C GLY A 167 3.05 9.60 21.35
N ARG A 168 2.21 9.14 20.41
CA ARG A 168 0.76 9.12 20.57
C ARG A 168 0.29 7.80 21.16
N VAL A 169 -0.15 7.82 22.42
CA VAL A 169 -0.66 6.62 23.14
C VAL A 169 -1.66 5.83 22.30
N ARG A 170 -2.61 6.50 21.63
CA ARG A 170 -3.60 5.84 20.78
C ARG A 170 -2.98 5.08 19.60
N VAL A 171 -1.98 5.66 18.94
CA VAL A 171 -1.28 5.03 17.80
C VAL A 171 -0.45 3.86 18.28
N LEU A 172 0.26 4.02 19.40
CA LEU A 172 1.07 2.97 20.02
C LEU A 172 0.22 1.76 20.44
N ARG A 173 -0.96 2.00 21.05
CA ARG A 173 -1.93 0.94 21.38
C ARG A 173 -2.40 0.21 20.14
N GLN A 174 -2.86 0.95 19.14
CA GLN A 174 -3.33 0.37 17.89
C GLN A 174 -2.25 -0.48 17.21
N TRP A 175 -1.00 0.00 17.19
CA TRP A 175 0.12 -0.78 16.67
C TRP A 175 0.29 -2.09 17.43
N LYS A 176 0.37 -2.03 18.76
CA LYS A 176 0.52 -3.22 19.63
C LYS A 176 -0.63 -4.22 19.47
N GLU A 177 -1.84 -3.75 19.17
CA GLU A 177 -2.99 -4.62 18.89
C GLU A 177 -2.92 -5.30 17.51
N LEU A 178 -2.25 -4.69 16.53
CA LEU A 178 -2.22 -5.13 15.14
C LEU A 178 -1.00 -5.99 14.78
N VAL A 179 0.11 -5.87 15.51
CA VAL A 179 1.32 -6.66 15.26
C VAL A 179 1.43 -7.80 16.28
N GLU A 180 1.98 -8.94 15.84
CA GLU A 180 2.16 -10.12 16.70
C GLU A 180 3.17 -9.87 17.83
N PHE A 181 4.20 -9.06 17.56
CA PHE A 181 5.27 -8.78 18.49
C PHE A 181 5.67 -7.30 18.44
N VAL A 182 5.98 -6.74 19.61
CA VAL A 182 6.63 -5.44 19.77
C VAL A 182 7.85 -5.59 20.66
N SER A 183 8.86 -4.75 20.49
CA SER A 183 10.06 -4.83 21.32
C SER A 183 9.77 -4.45 22.78
N PRO A 184 10.56 -4.93 23.75
CA PRO A 184 10.45 -4.49 25.16
C PRO A 184 10.63 -2.98 25.35
N ARG A 185 11.37 -2.33 24.44
CA ARG A 185 11.52 -0.87 24.43
C ARG A 185 10.20 -0.20 24.08
N PHE A 186 9.45 -0.74 23.13
CA PHE A 186 8.14 -0.26 22.77
C PHE A 186 7.18 -0.35 23.95
N ASP A 187 7.10 -1.53 24.57
CA ASP A 187 6.20 -1.78 25.70
C ASP A 187 6.46 -0.82 26.85
N ARG A 188 7.71 -0.70 27.28
CA ARG A 188 8.08 0.24 28.34
C ARG A 188 7.68 1.67 28.00
N LYS A 189 7.89 2.08 26.74
CA LYS A 189 7.56 3.44 26.33
C LYS A 189 6.06 3.70 26.32
N LEU A 190 5.28 2.71 25.89
CA LEU A 190 3.82 2.77 25.95
C LEU A 190 3.35 2.87 27.41
N GLU A 191 3.86 2.03 28.32
CA GLU A 191 3.52 2.06 29.75
C GLU A 191 3.83 3.41 30.40
N GLU A 192 5.00 4.00 30.12
CA GLU A 192 5.36 5.35 30.60
C GLU A 192 4.35 6.40 30.13
N LEU A 193 4.03 6.42 28.84
CA LEU A 193 3.10 7.39 28.26
C LEU A 193 1.67 7.19 28.76
N GLU A 194 1.25 5.95 28.98
CA GLU A 194 -0.05 5.63 29.57
C GLU A 194 -0.14 6.06 31.03
N HIS A 195 0.93 5.86 31.80
CA HIS A 195 1.01 6.33 33.18
C HIS A 195 0.82 7.84 33.27
N ASP A 196 1.58 8.60 32.46
CA ASP A 196 1.50 10.05 32.39
C ASP A 196 0.12 10.53 31.92
N PHE A 197 -0.44 9.87 30.89
CA PHE A 197 -1.78 10.17 30.41
C PHE A 197 -2.84 9.98 31.50
N ASN A 198 -2.82 8.85 32.20
CA ASN A 198 -3.77 8.55 33.27
C ASN A 198 -3.62 9.49 34.47
N LYS A 199 -2.38 9.84 34.83
CA LYS A 199 -2.09 10.83 35.89
C LYS A 199 -2.71 12.19 35.56
N ASN A 200 -2.55 12.65 34.32
CA ASN A 200 -3.13 13.92 33.86
C ASN A 200 -4.67 13.90 33.84
N ILE A 201 -5.27 12.79 33.38
CA ILE A 201 -6.72 12.61 33.41
C ILE A 201 -7.27 12.63 34.85
N ASN A 202 -6.61 11.94 35.78
CA ASN A 202 -7.03 11.93 37.18
C ASN A 202 -6.88 13.30 37.83
N PHE A 203 -5.81 14.04 37.51
CA PHE A 203 -5.65 15.43 37.95
C PHE A 203 -6.82 16.29 37.46
N LEU A 204 -7.15 16.22 36.17
CA LEU A 204 -8.26 16.97 35.59
C LEU A 204 -9.60 16.63 36.24
N LYS A 205 -9.89 15.35 36.47
CA LYS A 205 -11.11 14.91 37.16
C LYS A 205 -11.20 15.52 38.56
N ASN A 206 -10.16 15.34 39.37
CA ASN A 206 -10.11 15.91 40.72
C ASN A 206 -10.26 17.44 40.70
N TRP A 207 -9.60 18.12 39.77
CA TRP A 207 -9.65 19.57 39.65
C TRP A 207 -11.05 20.07 39.27
N VAL A 208 -11.69 19.43 38.28
CA VAL A 208 -13.07 19.72 37.85
C VAL A 208 -14.07 19.50 39.00
N GLU A 209 -13.87 18.48 39.82
CA GLU A 209 -14.74 18.18 40.98
C GLU A 209 -14.64 19.21 42.12
N HIS A 210 -13.49 19.89 42.25
CA HIS A 210 -13.19 20.74 43.41
C HIS A 210 -13.10 22.26 43.08
N ASN A 211 -13.40 22.68 41.85
CA ASN A 211 -13.36 24.09 41.44
C ASN A 211 -14.72 24.54 40.88
N GLU A 212 -15.17 25.76 41.17
CA GLU A 212 -16.43 26.31 40.67
C GLU A 212 -16.44 26.44 39.13
N GLU A 213 -17.63 26.35 38.51
CA GLU A 213 -17.77 26.55 37.07
C GLU A 213 -17.56 28.01 36.69
N THR A 214 -16.35 28.32 36.21
CA THR A 214 -15.95 29.65 35.73
C THR A 214 -15.36 29.57 34.32
N ASP A 215 -15.30 30.70 33.60
CA ASP A 215 -14.64 30.76 32.29
C ASP A 215 -13.14 30.42 32.38
N GLU A 216 -12.48 30.81 33.48
CA GLU A 216 -11.08 30.44 33.79
C GLU A 216 -10.93 28.92 34.00
N ARG A 217 -11.98 28.25 34.53
CA ARG A 217 -12.03 26.79 34.66
C ARG A 217 -11.93 26.11 33.31
N TRP A 218 -12.74 26.55 32.36
CA TRP A 218 -12.76 25.98 31.02
C TRP A 218 -11.50 26.30 30.21
N GLN A 219 -10.92 27.49 30.33
CA GLN A 219 -9.63 27.82 29.71
C GLN A 219 -8.48 26.93 30.22
N THR A 220 -8.49 26.57 31.51
CA THR A 220 -7.48 25.68 32.09
C THR A 220 -7.65 24.24 31.62
N VAL A 221 -8.90 23.73 31.56
CA VAL A 221 -9.20 22.41 30.99
C VAL A 221 -8.83 22.34 29.51
N GLU A 222 -9.13 23.38 28.74
CA GLU A 222 -8.75 23.48 27.33
C GLU A 222 -7.23 23.53 27.16
N ARG A 223 -6.50 24.26 28.02
CA ARG A 223 -5.04 24.30 27.99
C ARG A 223 -4.42 22.94 28.29
N ILE A 224 -4.87 22.25 29.34
CA ILE A 224 -4.32 20.92 29.69
C ILE A 224 -4.74 19.86 28.66
N SER A 225 -5.99 19.90 28.18
CA SER A 225 -6.47 19.00 27.14
C SER A 225 -5.73 19.24 25.82
N SER A 226 -5.46 20.49 25.46
CA SER A 226 -4.63 20.81 24.31
C SER A 226 -3.19 20.37 24.52
N GLU A 227 -2.56 20.57 25.69
CA GLU A 227 -1.22 20.04 25.99
C GLU A 227 -1.14 18.49 25.90
N ILE A 228 -2.18 17.77 26.36
CA ILE A 228 -2.31 16.31 26.22
C ILE A 228 -2.45 15.92 24.74
N LEU A 229 -3.21 16.68 23.95
CA LEU A 229 -3.40 16.44 22.51
C LEU A 229 -2.23 16.97 21.65
N SER A 230 -1.43 17.89 22.18
CA SER A 230 -0.40 18.67 21.47
C SER A 230 1.02 18.38 21.96
N SER A 231 1.28 17.23 22.58
CA SER A 231 2.60 16.76 23.03
C SER A 231 3.30 15.85 21.98
N LYS A 232 3.78 16.27 20.80
CA LYS A 232 4.15 17.60 20.31
C LYS A 232 4.36 17.59 18.80
N LYS A 233 3.62 18.47 18.12
CA LYS A 233 3.95 19.07 16.82
C LYS A 233 5.27 19.88 16.84
N ALA A 234 6.02 19.85 17.95
CA ALA A 234 7.23 20.63 18.21
C ALA A 234 8.54 19.81 18.18
N GLU A 235 8.47 18.52 17.84
CA GLU A 235 9.61 17.72 17.38
C GLU A 235 9.27 17.08 16.03
N GLN A 236 8.79 17.88 15.07
CA GLN A 236 9.22 17.56 13.71
C GLN A 236 10.75 17.63 13.76
N PRO A 237 11.52 16.56 13.45
CA PRO A 237 12.88 16.82 12.99
C PRO A 237 12.68 17.87 11.91
N ALA A 238 13.43 18.98 12.00
CA ALA A 238 13.50 19.93 10.89
C ALA A 238 13.52 19.07 9.64
N LYS A 239 12.47 19.17 8.77
CA LYS A 239 12.43 18.47 7.48
C LYS A 239 13.87 18.46 7.00
N PRO A 240 14.53 17.29 6.84
CA PRO A 240 15.98 17.26 6.69
C PRO A 240 16.30 18.36 5.72
N SER A 241 16.97 19.40 6.25
CA SER A 241 17.29 20.60 5.48
C SER A 241 17.81 20.05 4.18
N ARG A 242 17.20 20.41 3.03
CA ARG A 242 17.53 19.89 1.70
C ARG A 242 19.06 19.88 1.50
N GLN A 243 19.72 18.87 2.04
CA GLN A 243 21.15 18.67 2.01
C GLN A 243 21.28 17.66 0.90
N LYS A 244 21.34 18.23 -0.30
CA LYS A 244 22.21 17.78 -1.38
C LYS A 244 22.67 16.31 -1.24
N LEU A 245 21.80 15.39 -1.61
CA LEU A 245 22.12 14.01 -1.96
C LEU A 245 21.41 13.78 -3.31
N PHE A 246 21.98 13.77 -4.50
CA PHE A 246 23.30 14.02 -5.08
C PHE A 246 23.04 14.46 -6.54
N PRO A 247 23.92 15.26 -7.16
CA PRO A 247 23.93 15.50 -8.60
C PRO A 247 24.87 14.49 -9.28
N PHE A 248 24.38 13.32 -9.61
CA PHE A 248 24.97 12.44 -10.62
C PHE A 248 23.74 11.87 -11.32
N TRP A 249 23.41 12.24 -12.56
CA TRP A 249 24.16 11.90 -13.77
C TRP A 249 24.08 13.01 -14.81
N LYS A 250 25.25 13.52 -15.24
CA LYS A 250 25.45 14.05 -16.59
C LYS A 250 26.88 13.79 -17.04
N ARG A 251 26.95 13.20 -18.25
CA ARG A 251 28.08 13.01 -19.17
C ARG A 251 28.95 11.78 -18.85
N LYS A 252 29.26 10.92 -19.82
CA LYS A 252 29.55 11.19 -21.25
C LYS A 252 28.58 10.56 -22.24
#